data_AF-A0A290Q3Q8-F1
#
_entry.id   AF-A0A290Q3Q8-F1
#
_cell.length_a   1.000
_cell.length_b   1.000
_cell.length_c   1.000
_cell.angle_alpha   90.00
_cell.angle_beta   90.00
_cell.angle_gamma   90.00
#
_symmetry.space_group_name_H-M   'P 1'
#
loop_
_entity.id
_entity.type
_entity.pdbx_description
1 polymer ?
#
loop_
_entity_poly.entity_id
_entity_poly.type
_entity_poly.pdbx_seq_one_letter_code
_entity_poly.pdbx_strand_id
1 'polypeptide(L)'
;MPQILFVLFILVWASALVALLYGTGYWIAAASEIQPEKKSRYGWNPLNATISPANLTVRGQTYRKKALRGLILFVSLTATVLAAGFGLKMIAMIAASLK
;
A
#
# COMPACT_ATOMS: atom_id res chain seq x y z
N MET A 1 -28.04 13.08 -2.82
CA MET A 1 -27.24 11.96 -3.37
C MET A 1 -25.76 12.29 -3.63
N PRO A 2 -25.33 13.42 -4.23
CA PRO A 2 -23.92 13.66 -4.56
C PRO A 2 -23.00 13.83 -3.33
N GLN A 3 -23.52 14.37 -2.22
CA GLN A 3 -22.75 14.54 -0.97
C GLN A 3 -22.31 13.21 -0.34
N ILE A 4 -23.16 12.18 -0.39
CA ILE A 4 -22.83 10.87 0.21
C ILE A 4 -21.69 10.19 -0.57
N LEU A 5 -21.73 10.25 -1.90
CA LEU A 5 -20.66 9.70 -2.75
C LEU A 5 -19.33 10.41 -2.52
N PHE A 6 -19.35 11.73 -2.34
CA PHE A 6 -18.17 12.51 -2.02
C PHE A 6 -17.57 12.16 -0.66
N VAL A 7 -18.41 11.98 0.36
CA VAL A 7 -17.96 11.53 1.69
C VAL A 7 -17.34 10.13 1.62
N LEU A 8 -17.96 9.19 0.90
CA LEU A 8 -17.40 7.84 0.71
C LEU A 8 -16.06 7.87 -0.01
N PHE A 9 -15.91 8.71 -1.04
CA PHE A 9 -14.64 8.90 -1.74
C PHE A 9 -13.53 9.37 -0.78
N ILE A 10 -13.81 10.36 0.07
CA ILE A 10 -12.84 10.85 1.07
C ILE A 10 -12.45 9.73 2.05
N LEU A 11 -13.43 8.98 2.56
CA LEU A 11 -13.18 7.91 3.52
C LEU A 11 -12.31 6.79 2.96
N VAL A 12 -12.52 6.42 1.69
CA VAL A 12 -11.70 5.40 1.02
C VAL A 12 -10.27 5.92 0.81
N TRP A 13 -10.10 7.18 0.39
CA TRP A 13 -8.77 7.78 0.25
C TRP A 13 -8.02 7.94 1.57
N ALA A 14 -8.71 8.36 2.64
CA ALA A 14 -8.14 8.43 3.97
C ALA A 14 -7.68 7.04 4.44
N SER A 15 -8.51 6.02 4.21
CA SER A 15 -8.16 4.62 4.53
C SER A 15 -6.97 4.12 3.71
N ALA A 16 -6.89 4.48 2.43
CA ALA A 16 -5.74 4.16 1.58
C ALA A 16 -4.46 4.82 2.12
N LEU A 17 -4.51 6.10 2.49
CA LEU A 17 -3.37 6.79 3.08
C LEU A 17 -2.92 6.12 4.39
N VAL A 18 -3.85 5.74 5.27
CA VAL A 18 -3.52 5.00 6.50
C VAL A 18 -2.86 3.66 6.18
N ALA A 19 -3.36 2.92 5.19
CA ALA A 19 -2.75 1.65 4.76
C ALA A 19 -1.33 1.83 4.20
N LEU A 20 -1.09 2.92 3.45
CA LEU A 20 0.23 3.28 2.94
C LEU A 20 1.21 3.63 4.07
N LEU A 21 0.77 4.45 5.04
CA LEU A 21 1.58 4.83 6.20
C LEU A 21 1.88 3.61 7.08
N TYR A 22 0.89 2.75 7.30
CA TYR A 22 1.07 1.47 7.98
C TYR A 22 2.11 0.60 7.26
N GLY A 23 1.98 0.44 5.94
CA GLY A 23 2.93 -0.33 5.12
C GLY A 23 4.36 0.22 5.24
N THR A 24 4.50 1.53 5.08
CA THR A 24 5.78 2.23 5.12
C THR A 24 6.46 2.13 6.48
N GLY A 25 5.71 2.34 7.58
CA GLY A 25 6.25 2.23 8.94
C GLY A 25 6.79 0.83 9.23
N TYR A 26 6.09 -0.22 8.82
CA TYR A 26 6.59 -1.59 8.97
C TYR A 26 7.75 -1.91 8.03
N TRP A 27 7.84 -1.28 6.86
CA TRP A 27 8.98 -1.45 5.96
C TRP A 27 10.27 -0.87 6.57
N ILE A 28 10.17 0.32 7.17
CA ILE A 28 11.27 0.95 7.92
C ILE A 28 11.65 0.09 9.14
N ALA A 29 10.66 -0.40 9.89
CA ALA A 29 10.92 -1.29 11.04
C ALA A 29 11.60 -2.60 10.61
N ALA A 30 11.21 -3.17 9.47
CA ALA A 30 11.85 -4.36 8.91
C ALA A 30 13.31 -4.09 8.49
N ALA A 31 13.58 -2.92 7.90
CA ALA A 31 14.93 -2.50 7.53
C ALA A 31 15.87 -2.42 8.75
N SER A 32 15.39 -2.03 9.92
CA SER A 32 16.20 -2.01 11.15
C SER A 32 16.52 -3.40 11.72
N GLU A 33 15.84 -4.45 11.24
CA GLU A 33 15.88 -5.82 11.77
C GLU A 33 16.74 -6.76 10.89
N ILE A 34 17.98 -6.34 10.62
CA ILE A 34 18.96 -7.12 9.85
C ILE A 34 19.67 -8.13 10.75
N GLN A 35 19.91 -9.33 10.23
CA GLN A 35 20.70 -10.34 10.93
C GLN A 35 22.10 -9.79 11.30
N PRO A 36 22.60 -10.07 12.51
CA PRO A 36 23.89 -9.53 12.98
C PRO A 36 25.04 -9.78 11.99
N GLU A 37 25.11 -10.98 11.43
CA GLU A 37 26.12 -11.41 10.44
C GLU A 37 26.04 -10.68 9.08
N LYS A 38 24.92 -10.03 8.78
CA LYS A 38 24.71 -9.30 7.52
C LYS A 38 24.78 -7.78 7.71
N LYS A 39 24.90 -7.28 8.94
CA LYS A 39 24.93 -5.83 9.24
C LYS A 39 26.11 -5.10 8.60
N SER A 40 27.27 -5.72 8.48
CA SER A 40 28.43 -5.10 7.81
C SER A 40 28.16 -4.84 6.32
N ARG A 41 27.39 -5.71 5.66
CA ARG A 41 27.08 -5.62 4.23
C ARG A 41 25.92 -4.67 3.92
N TYR A 42 24.91 -4.64 4.78
CA TYR A 42 23.67 -3.89 4.54
C TYR A 42 23.42 -2.74 5.52
N GLY A 43 24.31 -2.49 6.48
CA GLY A 43 24.14 -1.45 7.49
C GLY A 43 24.10 -0.03 6.92
N TRP A 44 24.79 0.21 5.80
CA TRP A 44 24.78 1.51 5.10
C TRP A 44 23.45 1.77 4.37
N ASN A 45 22.80 0.71 3.88
CA ASN A 45 21.47 0.78 3.26
C ASN A 45 20.64 -0.45 3.64
N PRO A 46 19.90 -0.35 4.75
CA PRO A 46 19.13 -1.46 5.26
C PRO A 46 17.94 -1.84 4.36
N LEU A 47 17.55 -0.99 3.42
CA LEU A 47 16.53 -1.32 2.40
C LEU A 47 17.02 -2.41 1.44
N ASN A 48 18.33 -2.56 1.23
CA ASN A 48 18.84 -3.68 0.43
C ASN A 48 18.61 -5.03 1.11
N ALA A 49 18.63 -5.06 2.45
CA ALA A 49 18.32 -6.27 3.20
C ALA A 49 16.82 -6.63 3.13
N THR A 50 15.92 -5.66 2.97
CA THR A 50 14.47 -5.94 2.88
C THR A 50 14.06 -6.53 1.53
N ILE A 51 14.90 -6.40 0.49
CA ILE A 51 14.70 -7.06 -0.81
C ILE A 51 14.81 -8.58 -0.67
N SER A 52 15.84 -9.08 0.03
CA SER A 52 16.03 -10.50 0.30
C SER A 52 15.67 -10.82 1.76
N PRO A 53 14.47 -11.36 2.04
CA PRO A 53 13.98 -11.59 3.40
C PRO A 53 14.85 -12.55 4.22
N ALA A 54 15.68 -13.36 3.56
CA ALA A 54 16.65 -14.24 4.20
C ALA A 54 17.73 -13.48 4.99
N ASN A 55 17.93 -12.17 4.72
CA ASN A 55 18.89 -11.33 5.44
C ASN A 55 18.29 -10.68 6.70
N LEU A 56 16.98 -10.80 6.92
CA LEU A 56 16.28 -10.21 8.07
C LEU A 56 16.20 -11.22 9.22
N THR A 57 16.09 -10.70 10.44
CA THR A 57 15.72 -11.50 11.60
C THR A 57 14.28 -12.04 11.43
N VAL A 58 13.87 -13.03 12.23
CA VAL A 58 12.48 -13.53 12.23
C VAL A 58 11.47 -12.40 12.49
N ARG A 59 11.86 -11.45 13.35
CA ARG A 59 11.08 -10.24 13.63
C ARG A 59 11.00 -9.31 12.41
N GLY A 60 12.12 -9.07 11.74
CA GLY A 60 12.17 -8.30 10.50
C GLY A 60 11.34 -8.91 9.37
N GLN A 61 11.35 -10.24 9.22
CA GLN A 61 10.49 -10.95 8.26
C GLN A 61 9.00 -10.75 8.58
N THR A 62 8.64 -10.76 9.86
CA THR A 62 7.27 -10.51 10.32
C THR A 62 6.84 -9.07 10.00
N TYR A 63 7.70 -8.09 10.24
CA TYR A 63 7.44 -6.69 9.87
C TYR A 63 7.32 -6.51 8.36
N ARG A 64 8.19 -7.12 7.57
CA ARG A 64 8.08 -7.12 6.10
C ARG A 64 6.73 -7.69 5.63
N LYS A 65 6.24 -8.77 6.25
CA LYS A 65 4.92 -9.34 5.93
C LYS A 65 3.78 -8.37 6.26
N LYS A 66 3.85 -7.67 7.39
CA LYS A 66 2.87 -6.61 7.73
C LYS A 66 2.95 -5.44 6.76
N ALA A 67 4.15 -5.04 6.37
CA ALA A 67 4.39 -3.98 5.40
C ALA A 67 3.75 -4.30 4.04
N LEU A 68 3.94 -5.54 3.55
CA LEU A 68 3.30 -6.03 2.33
C LEU A 68 1.78 -6.04 2.43
N ARG A 69 1.21 -6.42 3.58
CA ARG A 69 -0.25 -6.34 3.80
C ARG A 69 -0.77 -4.90 3.71
N GLY A 70 -0.06 -3.95 4.32
CA GLY A 70 -0.40 -2.52 4.19
C GLY A 70 -0.36 -2.04 2.75
N LEU A 71 0.67 -2.43 2.00
CA LEU A 71 0.80 -2.08 0.58
C LEU A 71 -0.33 -2.69 -0.27
N ILE A 72 -0.67 -3.98 -0.05
CA ILE A 72 -1.79 -4.64 -0.75
C ILE A 72 -3.09 -3.90 -0.46
N LEU A 73 -3.37 -3.54 0.81
CA LEU A 73 -4.55 -2.77 1.17
C LEU A 73 -4.60 -1.42 0.47
N PHE A 74 -3.49 -0.69 0.44
CA PHE A 74 -3.38 0.58 -0.27
C PHE A 74 -3.71 0.43 -1.77
N VAL A 75 -3.09 -0.55 -2.43
CA VAL A 75 -3.33 -0.82 -3.86
C VAL A 75 -4.79 -1.21 -4.12
N SER A 76 -5.37 -2.07 -3.29
CA SER A 76 -6.78 -2.47 -3.44
C SER A 76 -7.76 -1.30 -3.27
N LEU A 77 -7.52 -0.44 -2.27
CA LEU A 77 -8.37 0.73 -2.01
C LEU A 77 -8.27 1.77 -3.14
N THR A 78 -7.05 2.06 -3.60
CA THR A 78 -6.83 2.99 -4.73
C THR A 78 -7.40 2.45 -6.04
N ALA A 79 -7.21 1.16 -6.33
CA ALA A 79 -7.80 0.51 -7.49
C ALA A 79 -9.34 0.57 -7.49
N THR A 80 -9.96 0.37 -6.31
CA THR A 80 -11.43 0.48 -6.16
C THR A 80 -11.93 1.89 -6.52
N VAL A 81 -11.22 2.94 -6.07
CA VAL A 81 -11.58 4.32 -6.41
C VAL A 81 -11.43 4.59 -7.90
N LEU A 82 -10.33 4.14 -8.50
CA LEU A 82 -10.10 4.32 -9.94
C LEU A 82 -11.15 3.58 -10.76
N ALA A 83 -11.46 2.34 -10.42
CA ALA A 83 -12.48 1.54 -11.08
C ALA A 83 -13.87 2.20 -10.97
N ALA A 84 -14.24 2.73 -9.81
CA ALA A 84 -15.49 3.48 -9.64
C ALA A 84 -15.52 4.74 -10.53
N GLY A 85 -14.41 5.47 -10.64
CA GLY A 85 -14.29 6.64 -11.50
C GLY A 85 -14.38 6.32 -13.01
N PHE A 86 -13.73 5.25 -13.46
CA PHE A 86 -13.79 4.79 -14.86
C PHE A 86 -15.16 4.20 -15.22
N GLY A 87 -15.76 3.42 -14.31
CA GLY A 87 -17.09 2.84 -14.50
C GLY A 87 -18.17 3.91 -14.68
N LEU A 88 -18.15 4.97 -13.88
CA LEU A 88 -19.06 6.10 -14.05
C LEU A 88 -18.89 6.81 -15.40
N LYS A 89 -17.64 7.00 -15.85
CA LYS A 89 -17.36 7.62 -17.17
C LYS A 89 -17.85 6.76 -18.33
N MET A 90 -17.68 5.44 -18.29
CA MET A 90 -18.19 4.56 -19.34
C MET A 90 -19.72 4.57 -19.41
N ILE A 91 -20.41 4.51 -18.27
CA ILE A 91 -21.87 4.56 -18.23
C ILE A 91 -22.37 5.90 -18.80
N ALA A 92 -21.74 7.01 -18.46
CA ALA A 92 -22.09 8.33 -19.00
C ALA A 92 -21.88 8.40 -20.52
N MET A 93 -20.83 7.77 -21.05
CA MET A 93 -20.52 7.75 -22.48
C MET A 93 -21.52 6.89 -23.28
N ILE A 94 -21.89 5.72 -22.75
CA ILE A 94 -22.94 4.86 -23.34
C ILE A 94 -24.28 5.58 -23.34
N ALA A 95 -24.68 6.20 -22.23
CA ALA A 95 -25.92 6.96 -22.14
C ALA A 95 -25.98 8.16 -23.10
N ALA A 96 -24.83 8.78 -23.39
CA ALA A 96 -24.72 9.85 -24.38
C ALA A 96 -24.81 9.35 -25.83
N SER A 97 -24.37 8.12 -26.11
CA SER A 97 -24.46 7.51 -27.45
C SER A 97 -25.84 6.96 -27.82
N LEU A 98 -26.73 6.83 -26.82
CA LEU A 98 -28.11 6.36 -26.97
C LEU A 98 -29.13 7.50 -27.16
N LYS A 99 -28.67 8.74 -27.27
CA LYS A 99 -29.45 9.93 -27.65
C LYS A 99 -29.10 10.36 -29.06
#